data_AF-A0A8T7EIM6-F1
#
_entry.id   AF-A0A8T7EIM6-F1
#
_cell.length_a   1.000
_cell.length_b   1.000
_cell.length_c   1.000
_cell.angle_alpha   90.00
_cell.angle_beta   90.00
_cell.angle_gamma   90.00
#
_symmetry.space_group_name_H-M   'P 1'
#
loop_
_entity.id
_entity.type
_entity.pdbx_description
1 polymer ?
#
loop_
_entity_poly.entity_id
_entity_poly.type
_entity_poly.pdbx_seq_one_letter_code
_entity_poly.pdbx_strand_id
1 'polypeptide(L)'
;MRRKLVKLVLFLVLGLMVTSTAYATGGGPGNPDPKGQLIKLQILSFNDYHGHLEANTAGTVDGMPAGGSEYLSAKLNQLRQGQKYSLTVAAGDLIGGSPAFSGLFH
;
A
#
# COMPACT_ATOMS: atom_id res chain seq x y z
N MET A 1 38.86 -29.36 -9.98
CA MET A 1 38.78 -28.19 -9.06
C MET A 1 37.48 -27.39 -9.15
N ARG A 2 36.81 -27.28 -10.30
CA ARG A 2 35.57 -26.47 -10.46
C ARG A 2 34.31 -26.99 -9.75
N ARG A 3 34.24 -28.29 -9.41
CA ARG A 3 33.09 -28.89 -8.71
C ARG A 3 33.07 -28.67 -7.18
N LYS A 4 34.21 -28.30 -6.58
CA LYS A 4 34.30 -27.93 -5.16
C LYS A 4 33.92 -26.46 -4.91
N LEU A 5 34.08 -25.59 -5.92
CA LEU A 5 33.65 -24.18 -5.86
C LEU A 5 32.12 -24.02 -5.92
N VAL A 6 31.41 -24.80 -6.74
CA VAL A 6 29.94 -24.70 -6.84
C VAL A 6 29.25 -25.11 -5.53
N LYS A 7 29.79 -26.10 -4.80
CA LYS A 7 29.26 -26.47 -3.49
C LYS A 7 29.52 -25.41 -2.42
N LEU A 8 30.63 -24.66 -2.50
CA LEU A 8 30.92 -23.59 -1.55
C LEU A 8 30.04 -22.35 -1.76
N VAL A 9 29.68 -22.05 -3.01
CA VAL A 9 28.72 -20.97 -3.34
C VAL A 9 27.29 -21.37 -2.98
N LEU A 10 26.93 -22.65 -3.11
CA LEU A 10 25.60 -23.14 -2.73
C LEU A 10 25.35 -23.15 -1.21
N PHE A 11 26.40 -23.14 -0.39
CA PHE A 11 26.29 -23.01 1.07
C PHE A 11 26.24 -21.56 1.58
N LEU A 12 26.50 -20.56 0.72
CA LEU A 12 26.44 -19.13 1.09
C LEU A 12 25.04 -18.52 0.88
N VAL A 13 24.13 -19.21 0.18
CA VAL A 13 22.79 -18.69 -0.16
C VAL A 13 21.70 -19.12 0.85
N LEU A 14 22.02 -19.98 1.83
CA LEU A 14 21.06 -20.51 2.80
C LEU A 14 21.30 -20.01 4.23
N GLY A 15 21.74 -18.76 4.39
CA GLY A 15 22.23 -18.29 5.68
C GLY A 15 22.15 -16.79 5.91
N LEU A 16 21.00 -16.15 5.66
CA LEU A 16 20.60 -14.95 6.40
C LEU A 16 19.15 -14.56 6.08
N MET A 17 18.46 -14.02 7.08
CA MET A 17 17.09 -13.48 7.08
C MET A 17 16.00 -14.39 7.66
N VAL A 18 16.26 -14.91 8.86
CA VAL A 18 15.22 -14.87 9.90
C VAL A 18 15.48 -13.60 10.71
N THR A 19 14.85 -12.50 10.34
CA THR A 19 14.70 -11.34 11.21
C THR A 19 13.23 -11.14 11.47
N SER A 20 12.86 -11.47 12.70
CA SER A 20 11.52 -11.40 13.26
C SER A 20 10.89 -10.04 12.98
N THR A 21 9.74 -10.02 12.31
CA THR A 21 8.86 -8.85 12.30
C THR A 21 8.33 -8.66 13.72
N ALA A 22 9.04 -7.87 14.53
CA ALA A 22 8.46 -7.29 15.73
C ALA A 22 7.45 -6.23 15.27
N TYR A 23 6.19 -6.62 15.13
CA TYR A 23 5.10 -5.66 15.13
C TYR A 23 5.16 -4.91 16.46
N ALA A 24 5.30 -3.60 16.41
CA ALA A 24 5.21 -2.75 17.58
C ALA A 24 3.82 -2.95 18.20
N THR A 25 3.74 -3.72 19.28
CA THR A 25 2.59 -3.72 20.19
C THR A 25 2.65 -2.42 20.98
N GLY A 26 2.22 -1.34 20.33
CA GLY A 26 2.01 -0.05 20.99
C GLY A 26 0.82 -0.15 21.93
N GLY A 27 1.11 -0.43 23.20
CA GLY A 27 0.12 -0.41 24.28
C GLY A 27 0.83 -0.59 25.61
N GLY A 28 1.27 0.52 26.22
CA GLY A 28 1.53 0.54 27.65
C GLY A 28 0.28 0.11 28.44
N PRO A 29 0.38 -0.15 29.75
CA PRO A 29 -0.76 -0.59 30.56
C PRO A 29 -1.74 0.59 30.75
N GLY A 30 -2.49 0.90 29.70
CA GLY A 30 -3.71 1.68 29.78
C GLY A 30 -4.81 0.83 30.39
N ASN A 31 -5.81 1.49 30.99
CA ASN A 31 -7.00 0.84 31.51
C ASN A 31 -7.54 -0.18 30.50
N PRO A 32 -7.81 -1.43 30.91
CA PRO A 32 -8.34 -2.43 30.00
C PRO A 32 -9.64 -1.93 29.40
N ASP A 33 -9.74 -2.03 28.07
CA ASP A 33 -10.93 -1.63 27.33
C ASP A 33 -12.17 -2.37 27.89
N PRO A 34 -13.24 -1.64 28.26
CA PRO A 34 -14.53 -2.25 28.53
C PRO A 34 -14.95 -3.13 27.34
N LYS A 35 -15.28 -4.39 27.62
CA LYS A 35 -15.56 -5.39 26.57
C LYS A 35 -16.59 -4.86 25.57
N GLY A 36 -16.17 -4.71 24.31
CA GLY A 36 -17.04 -4.34 23.20
C GLY A 36 -17.13 -2.84 22.90
N GLN A 37 -16.31 -1.99 23.54
CA GLN A 37 -16.35 -0.55 23.30
C GLN A 37 -15.37 -0.10 22.21
N LEU A 38 -14.21 -0.76 22.05
CA LEU A 38 -13.31 -0.53 20.92
C LEU A 38 -13.63 -1.42 19.73
N ILE A 39 -13.65 -0.80 18.54
CA ILE A 39 -13.69 -1.49 17.26
C ILE A 39 -12.39 -1.25 16.52
N LYS A 40 -11.89 -2.28 15.83
CA LYS A 40 -10.77 -2.12 14.90
C LYS A 40 -11.30 -1.53 13.60
N LEU A 41 -10.83 -0.34 13.24
CA LEU A 41 -11.20 0.37 12.02
C LEU A 41 -9.98 0.50 11.09
N GLN A 42 -10.15 0.18 9.81
CA GLN A 42 -9.19 0.50 8.76
C GLN A 42 -9.59 1.80 8.07
N ILE A 43 -8.63 2.70 7.88
CA ILE A 43 -8.81 3.92 7.08
C ILE A 43 -7.83 3.85 5.90
N LEU A 44 -8.35 3.91 4.69
CA LEU A 44 -7.58 3.94 3.44
C LEU A 44 -7.72 5.34 2.84
N SER A 45 -6.69 6.17 2.94
CA SER A 45 -6.74 7.57 2.51
C SER A 45 -5.88 7.84 1.27
N PHE A 46 -6.32 8.78 0.43
CA PHE A 46 -5.53 9.34 -0.67
C PHE A 46 -5.86 10.83 -0.88
N ASN A 47 -4.94 11.58 -1.50
CA ASN A 47 -5.05 13.02 -1.78
C ASN A 47 -4.41 13.35 -3.15
N ASP A 48 -4.58 14.60 -3.61
CA ASP A 48 -3.87 15.17 -4.77
C ASP A 48 -4.02 14.32 -6.03
N TYR A 49 -5.20 13.71 -6.18
CA TYR A 49 -5.43 12.83 -7.32
C TYR A 49 -5.43 13.61 -8.63
N HIS A 50 -5.87 14.87 -8.59
CA HIS A 50 -5.91 15.88 -9.65
C HIS A 50 -6.57 15.47 -10.98
N GLY A 51 -7.04 14.23 -11.12
CA GLY A 51 -7.60 13.68 -12.34
C GLY A 51 -6.68 12.72 -13.10
N HIS A 52 -5.69 12.10 -12.43
CA HIS A 52 -4.82 11.08 -13.02
C HIS A 52 -5.54 9.72 -13.19
N LEU A 53 -6.53 9.71 -14.08
CA LEU A 53 -7.36 8.55 -14.39
C LEU A 53 -6.58 7.45 -15.09
N GLU A 54 -5.68 7.82 -16.00
CA GLU A 54 -4.88 6.88 -16.77
C GLU A 54 -3.53 6.60 -16.09
N ALA A 55 -3.09 5.33 -16.14
CA ALA A 55 -1.88 4.86 -15.46
C ALA A 55 -0.57 5.50 -15.94
N ASN A 56 -0.55 6.08 -17.13
CA ASN A 56 0.62 6.76 -17.72
C ASN A 56 0.69 8.26 -17.41
N THR A 57 -0.35 8.85 -16.81
CA THR A 57 -0.42 10.31 -16.59
C THR A 57 0.27 10.75 -15.30
N ALA A 58 0.30 9.89 -14.28
CA ALA A 58 0.92 10.18 -12.99
C ALA A 58 2.44 9.91 -12.94
N GLY A 59 3.01 9.33 -14.02
CA GLY A 59 4.44 9.05 -14.15
C GLY A 59 4.76 7.55 -14.04
N THR A 60 6.03 7.27 -13.74
CA THR A 60 6.56 5.89 -13.69
C THR A 60 7.31 5.62 -12.39
N VAL A 61 7.16 4.42 -11.86
CA VAL A 61 7.98 3.87 -10.77
C VAL A 61 8.75 2.68 -11.32
N ASP A 62 10.07 2.66 -11.18
CA ASP A 62 10.96 1.62 -11.71
C ASP A 62 10.77 1.34 -13.21
N GLY A 63 10.50 2.39 -13.99
CA GLY A 63 10.27 2.30 -15.44
C GLY A 63 8.89 1.78 -15.85
N MET A 64 8.01 1.49 -14.89
CA MET A 64 6.64 1.03 -15.14
C MET A 64 5.63 2.16 -14.85
N PRO A 65 4.57 2.33 -15.66
CA PRO A 65 3.50 3.29 -15.37
C PRO A 65 2.91 3.04 -13.99
N ALA A 66 2.76 4.11 -13.20
CA ALA A 66 2.29 4.05 -11.84
C ALA A 66 1.07 4.97 -11.66
N GLY A 67 0.05 4.48 -10.95
CA GLY A 67 -1.19 5.22 -10.69
C GLY A 67 -2.35 4.76 -11.58
N GLY A 68 -3.25 5.67 -11.90
CA GLY A 68 -4.49 5.37 -12.61
C GLY A 68 -5.62 4.88 -11.71
N SER A 69 -6.85 5.10 -12.16
CA SER A 69 -8.07 4.79 -11.42
C SER A 69 -8.30 3.29 -11.26
N GLU A 70 -7.89 2.51 -12.26
CA GLU A 70 -7.97 1.05 -12.29
C GLU A 70 -7.08 0.44 -11.21
N TYR A 71 -5.83 0.89 -11.12
CA TYR A 71 -4.91 0.39 -10.11
C TYR A 71 -5.35 0.80 -8.70
N LEU A 72 -5.72 2.07 -8.52
CA LEU A 72 -6.19 2.58 -7.23
C LEU A 72 -7.42 1.81 -6.74
N SER A 73 -8.44 1.62 -7.59
CA SER A 73 -9.66 0.90 -7.23
C SER A 73 -9.40 -0.58 -6.94
N ALA A 74 -8.61 -1.27 -7.78
CA ALA A 74 -8.22 -2.65 -7.55
C ALA A 74 -7.47 -2.81 -6.23
N LYS A 75 -6.54 -1.89 -5.93
CA LYS A 75 -5.75 -1.94 -4.70
C LYS A 75 -6.59 -1.67 -3.46
N LEU A 76 -7.48 -0.68 -3.50
CA LEU A 76 -8.42 -0.42 -2.41
C LEU A 76 -9.32 -1.63 -2.14
N ASN A 77 -9.82 -2.29 -3.19
CA ASN A 77 -10.63 -3.50 -3.06
C ASN A 77 -9.84 -4.66 -2.45
N GLN A 78 -8.58 -4.85 -2.85
CA GLN A 78 -7.69 -5.84 -2.23
C GLN A 78 -7.47 -5.54 -0.74
N LEU A 79 -7.17 -4.29 -0.38
CA LEU A 79 -6.86 -3.88 1.00
C LEU A 79 -8.05 -3.99 1.96
N ARG A 80 -9.29 -3.90 1.44
CA ARG A 80 -10.52 -4.08 2.21
C ARG A 80 -10.80 -5.54 2.58
N GLN A 81 -10.18 -6.51 1.91
CA GLN A 81 -10.45 -7.92 2.17
C GLN A 81 -10.07 -8.30 3.61
N GLY A 82 -10.98 -8.99 4.31
CA GLY A 82 -10.80 -9.39 5.70
C GLY A 82 -10.92 -8.26 6.73
N GLN A 83 -11.20 -7.01 6.31
CA GLN A 83 -11.44 -5.89 7.22
C GLN A 83 -12.93 -5.63 7.38
N LYS A 84 -13.49 -5.99 8.53
CA LYS A 84 -14.93 -5.83 8.83
C LYS A 84 -15.38 -4.37 8.77
N TYR A 85 -14.56 -3.45 9.27
CA TYR A 85 -14.82 -2.02 9.26
C TYR A 85 -13.68 -1.33 8.51
N SER A 86 -13.96 -0.88 7.29
CA SER A 86 -13.01 -0.17 6.44
C SER A 86 -13.68 1.03 5.79
N LEU A 87 -13.01 2.17 5.87
CA LEU A 87 -13.45 3.43 5.26
C LEU A 87 -12.37 3.91 4.29
N THR A 88 -12.80 4.42 3.14
CA THR A 88 -11.91 5.11 2.22
C THR A 88 -12.19 6.60 2.25
N VAL A 89 -11.13 7.38 2.38
CA VAL A 89 -11.18 8.83 2.51
C VAL A 89 -10.40 9.44 1.35
N ALA A 90 -11.03 10.38 0.65
CA ALA A 90 -10.39 11.19 -0.36
C ALA A 90 -10.22 12.60 0.23
N ALA A 91 -8.99 13.03 0.45
CA ALA A 91 -8.67 14.16 1.32
C ALA A 91 -8.73 15.55 0.67
N GLY A 92 -9.01 15.63 -0.64
CA GLY A 92 -9.04 16.88 -1.40
C GLY A 92 -8.28 16.76 -2.71
N ASP A 93 -8.27 17.85 -3.49
CA ASP A 93 -7.50 18.00 -4.73
C ASP A 93 -7.66 16.81 -5.69
N LEU A 94 -8.90 16.35 -5.81
CA LEU A 94 -9.25 15.20 -6.66
C LEU A 94 -9.43 15.60 -8.12
N ILE A 95 -9.77 16.86 -8.36
CA ILE A 95 -10.05 17.46 -9.66
C ILE A 95 -9.28 18.77 -9.83
N GLY A 96 -8.98 19.13 -11.08
CA GLY A 96 -8.15 20.28 -11.42
C GLY A 96 -6.66 19.97 -11.21
N GLY A 97 -5.78 20.46 -12.08
CA GLY A 97 -4.33 20.17 -12.03
C GLY A 97 -3.81 19.05 -12.95
N SER A 98 -4.67 18.22 -13.56
CA SER A 98 -4.29 17.11 -14.49
C SER A 98 -4.91 17.26 -15.91
N PRO A 99 -4.57 16.40 -16.91
CA PRO A 99 -4.85 16.58 -18.34
C PRO A 99 -6.30 16.94 -18.69
N ALA A 100 -6.47 17.65 -19.82
CA ALA A 100 -7.68 18.36 -20.26
C ALA A 100 -9.04 17.67 -19.99
N PHE A 101 -9.12 16.34 -20.01
CA PHE A 101 -10.34 15.57 -19.77
C PHE A 101 -10.98 15.77 -18.38
N SER A 102 -10.19 16.04 -17.32
CA SER A 102 -10.75 16.25 -15.97
C SER A 102 -11.35 17.65 -15.76
N GLY A 103 -11.00 18.61 -16.64
CA GLY A 103 -11.50 19.99 -16.60
C GLY A 103 -12.63 20.31 -17.60
N LEU A 104 -12.97 19.37 -18.49
CA LEU A 104 -13.88 19.63 -19.62
C LEU A 104 -15.39 19.56 -19.28
N PHE A 105 -15.77 19.12 -18.08
CA PHE A 105 -17.18 18.93 -17.69
C PHE A 105 -17.58 19.58 -16.35
N HIS A 106 -16.83 20.58 -15.89
CA HIS A 106 -17.19 21.41 -14.73
C HIS A 106 -17.61 22.81 -15.18
#